data_AF-A0AAV9Z716-F1
#
_entry.id   AF-A0AAV9Z716-F1
#
_cell.length_a   1.000
_cell.length_b   1.000
_cell.length_c   1.000
_cell.angle_alpha   90.00
_cell.angle_beta   90.00
_cell.angle_gamma   90.00
#
_symmetry.space_group_name_H-M   'P 1'
#
loop_
_entity.id
_entity.type
_entity.pdbx_description
1 polymer ?
#
loop_
_entity_poly.entity_id
_entity_poly.type
_entity_poly.pdbx_seq_one_letter_code
_entity_poly.pdbx_strand_id
1 'polypeptide(L)'
;LSIRGGKAISTCREVYEFHIKAASKSTTAKACTNVPITCTLCPQTHWKYNMPAHLLESHPRWELTTEKKKRQDFEAKIALAEGEEGRLGV
;
A
#
# COMPACT_ATOMS: atom_id res chain seq x y z
N LEU A 1 5.57 12.52 -7.02
CA LEU A 1 6.43 11.74 -6.07
C LEU A 1 7.01 10.56 -6.83
N SER A 2 8.32 10.35 -6.81
CA SER A 2 8.95 9.15 -7.36
C SER A 2 9.82 8.47 -6.29
N ILE A 3 10.00 7.16 -6.35
CA ILE A 3 10.81 6.42 -5.37
C ILE A 3 12.12 6.03 -6.04
N ARG A 4 13.26 6.46 -5.49
CA ARG A 4 14.61 6.07 -5.96
C ARG A 4 15.42 5.58 -4.77
N GLY A 5 15.97 4.36 -4.86
CA GLY A 5 16.75 3.76 -3.77
C GLY A 5 16.00 3.64 -2.43
N GLY A 6 14.66 3.56 -2.46
CA GLY A 6 13.82 3.53 -1.25
C GLY A 6 13.60 4.88 -0.56
N LYS A 7 14.05 6.00 -1.16
CA LYS A 7 13.74 7.37 -0.71
C LYS A 7 12.63 7.96 -1.58
N ALA A 8 11.69 8.65 -0.93
CA ALA A 8 10.71 9.48 -1.60
C ALA A 8 11.40 10.73 -2.20
N ILE A 9 11.36 10.87 -3.53
CA ILE A 9 11.89 12.02 -4.28
C ILE A 9 10.72 12.89 -4.74
N SER A 10 10.75 14.16 -4.36
CA SER A 10 9.79 15.19 -4.77
C SER A 10 10.54 16.48 -5.12
N THR A 11 9.98 17.25 -6.05
CA THR A 11 10.44 18.61 -6.37
C THR A 11 9.75 19.67 -5.51
N CYS A 12 8.80 19.28 -4.65
CA CYS A 12 8.09 20.18 -3.75
C CYS A 12 9.03 20.72 -2.66
N ARG A 13 9.00 22.04 -2.42
CA ARG A 13 9.87 22.73 -1.46
C ARG A 13 9.56 22.37 0.00
N GLU A 14 8.33 21.95 0.28
CA GLU A 14 7.88 21.50 1.61
C GLU A 14 7.83 19.97 1.70
N VAL A 15 8.61 19.25 0.89
CA VAL A 15 8.64 17.79 0.96
C VAL A 15 9.25 17.34 2.30
N TYR A 16 8.47 16.56 3.06
CA TYR A 16 9.03 15.80 4.17
C TYR A 16 9.80 14.60 3.62
N GLU A 17 11.10 14.53 3.92
CA GLU A 17 11.90 13.38 3.52
C GLU A 17 11.56 12.17 4.40
N PHE A 18 11.13 11.08 3.78
CA PHE A 18 10.96 9.81 4.47
C PHE A 18 11.56 8.66 3.66
N HIS A 19 12.10 7.69 4.39
CA HIS A 19 12.56 6.43 3.83
C HIS A 19 11.38 5.46 3.79
N ILE A 20 11.07 4.97 2.59
CA ILE A 20 9.99 3.99 2.37
C ILE A 20 10.22 2.79 3.27
N LYS A 21 11.44 2.24 3.32
CA LYS A 21 11.76 1.08 4.17
C LYS A 21 11.52 1.32 5.66
N ALA A 22 11.71 2.55 6.15
CA ALA A 22 11.43 2.90 7.54
C ALA A 22 9.90 3.05 7.76
N ALA A 23 9.20 3.68 6.82
CA ALA A 23 7.74 3.81 6.81
C ALA A 23 7.02 2.46 6.61
N SER A 24 7.68 1.47 6.01
CA SER A 24 7.19 0.10 5.82
C SER A 24 7.25 -0.75 7.07
N LYS A 25 7.93 -0.31 8.12
CA LYS A 25 7.98 -1.06 9.38
C LYS A 25 6.80 -0.65 10.24
N SER A 26 5.87 -1.57 10.44
CA SER A 26 4.89 -1.43 11.51
C SER A 26 5.63 -1.50 12.85
N THR A 27 5.30 -0.58 13.74
CA THR A 27 5.80 -0.55 15.11
C THR A 27 4.63 -0.36 16.06
N THR A 28 4.82 -0.65 17.33
CA THR A 28 3.77 -0.42 18.34
C THR A 28 3.31 1.05 18.38
N ALA A 29 4.17 2.01 18.04
CA ALA A 29 3.83 3.43 17.96
C ALA A 29 3.28 3.86 16.58
N LYS A 30 3.55 3.07 15.52
CA LYS A 30 3.10 3.32 14.14
C LYS A 30 2.54 2.03 13.58
N ALA A 31 1.28 1.77 13.91
CA ALA A 31 0.60 0.54 13.53
C ALA A 31 0.36 0.46 12.02
N CYS A 32 0.29 1.61 11.32
CA CYS A 32 0.00 1.64 9.90
C CYS A 32 1.28 1.81 9.09
N THR A 33 1.49 0.91 8.13
CA THR A 33 2.57 1.03 7.15
C THR A 33 2.14 1.99 6.04
N ASN A 34 2.73 3.20 6.02
CA ASN A 34 2.57 4.17 4.91
C ASN A 34 3.36 3.69 3.69
N VAL A 35 2.94 2.55 3.15
CA VAL A 35 3.59 1.90 2.01
C VAL A 35 2.75 2.14 0.77
N PRO A 36 3.27 2.89 -0.20
CA PRO A 36 2.61 3.02 -1.48
C PRO A 36 2.76 1.70 -2.25
N ILE A 37 1.64 1.17 -2.73
CA ILE A 37 1.55 -0.06 -3.52
C ILE A 37 0.93 0.31 -4.87
N THR A 38 1.57 -0.12 -5.95
CA THR A 38 1.01 0.04 -7.31
C THR A 38 -0.01 -1.06 -7.57
N CYS A 39 -1.19 -0.69 -8.06
CA CYS A 39 -2.21 -1.64 -8.48
C CYS A 39 -1.69 -2.48 -9.66
N THR A 40 -2.02 -3.77 -9.67
CA THR A 40 -1.62 -4.68 -10.77
C THR A 40 -2.56 -4.59 -11.98
N LEU A 41 -3.70 -3.91 -11.83
CA LEU A 41 -4.78 -3.84 -12.83
C LEU A 41 -4.89 -2.48 -13.49
N CYS A 42 -4.30 -1.44 -12.89
CA CYS A 42 -4.30 -0.09 -13.41
C CYS A 42 -3.01 0.65 -13.00
N PRO A 43 -2.67 1.78 -13.65
CA PRO A 43 -1.43 2.51 -13.36
C PRO A 43 -1.49 3.34 -12.06
N GLN A 44 -2.51 3.16 -11.21
CA GLN A 44 -2.65 3.92 -9.97
C GLN A 44 -1.82 3.33 -8.82
N THR A 45 -1.39 4.20 -7.91
CA THR A 45 -0.68 3.84 -6.68
C THR A 45 -1.49 4.29 -5.49
N HIS A 46 -1.75 3.37 -4.56
CA HIS A 46 -2.53 3.59 -3.35
C HIS A 46 -1.73 3.18 -2.12
N TRP A 47 -2.06 3.73 -0.96
CA TRP A 47 -1.51 3.22 0.30
C TRP A 47 -2.00 1.79 0.55
N LYS A 48 -1.17 0.97 1.21
CA LYS A 48 -1.50 -0.42 1.56
C LYS A 48 -2.91 -0.56 2.14
N TYR A 49 -3.26 0.26 3.12
CA TYR A 49 -4.56 0.24 3.79
C TYR A 49 -5.72 0.77 2.93
N ASN A 50 -5.46 1.56 1.89
CA ASN A 50 -6.47 2.01 0.93
C ASN A 50 -6.67 1.03 -0.24
N MET A 51 -5.73 0.13 -0.48
CA MET A 51 -5.76 -0.75 -1.64
C MET A 51 -7.02 -1.63 -1.70
N PRO A 52 -7.50 -2.23 -0.59
CA PRO A 52 -8.76 -2.98 -0.61
C PRO A 52 -9.95 -2.16 -1.09
N ALA A 53 -10.09 -0.92 -0.62
CA ALA A 53 -11.17 -0.03 -1.02
C ALA A 53 -11.08 0.33 -2.52
N HIS A 54 -9.89 0.64 -3.01
CA HIS A 54 -9.65 0.87 -4.44
C HIS A 54 -10.06 -0.33 -5.30
N LEU A 55 -9.72 -1.56 -4.88
CA LEU A 55 -10.08 -2.77 -5.62
C LEU A 55 -11.60 -2.97 -5.68
N LEU A 56 -12.31 -2.72 -4.57
CA LEU A 56 -13.77 -2.79 -4.48
C LEU A 56 -14.47 -1.78 -5.41
N GLU A 57 -13.98 -0.54 -5.44
CA GLU A 57 -14.62 0.56 -6.18
C GLU A 57 -14.24 0.59 -7.67
N SER A 58 -12.94 0.43 -7.97
CA SER A 58 -12.40 0.62 -9.32
C SER A 58 -12.24 -0.67 -10.12
N HIS A 59 -12.18 -1.82 -9.44
CA HIS A 59 -12.02 -3.12 -10.07
C HIS A 59 -13.03 -4.16 -9.53
N PRO A 60 -14.34 -3.94 -9.74
CA PRO A 60 -15.35 -4.93 -9.36
C PRO A 60 -15.00 -6.28 -10.00
N ARG A 61 -14.87 -7.33 -9.18
CA ARG A 61 -14.52 -8.71 -9.62
C ARG A 61 -13.07 -8.92 -10.06
N TRP A 62 -12.14 -8.10 -9.59
CA TRP A 62 -10.70 -8.27 -9.86
C TRP A 62 -10.13 -9.65 -9.51
N GLU A 63 -10.76 -10.33 -8.55
CA GLU A 63 -10.44 -11.69 -8.10
C GLU A 63 -10.60 -12.73 -9.21
N LEU A 64 -11.48 -12.48 -10.19
CA LEU A 64 -11.77 -13.38 -11.32
C LEU A 64 -10.83 -13.16 -12.50
N THR A 65 -10.23 -11.98 -12.63
CA THR A 65 -9.37 -11.60 -13.77
C THR A 65 -7.90 -11.94 -13.57
N THR A 66 -7.50 -12.32 -12.35
CA THR A 66 -6.09 -12.49 -12.00
C THR A 66 -5.76 -13.96 -11.75
N GLU A 67 -4.67 -14.46 -12.36
CA GLU A 67 -4.08 -15.77 -12.05
C GLU A 67 -3.95 -16.00 -10.54
N LYS A 68 -4.42 -17.15 -10.05
CA LYS A 68 -4.56 -17.45 -8.62
C LYS A 68 -3.30 -17.14 -7.80
N LYS A 69 -2.12 -17.49 -8.32
CA LYS A 69 -0.83 -17.24 -7.66
C LYS A 69 -0.51 -15.74 -7.58
N LYS A 70 -0.70 -14.99 -8.67
CA LYS A 70 -0.48 -13.53 -8.70
C LYS A 70 -1.44 -12.81 -7.75
N ARG A 71 -2.66 -13.31 -7.64
CA ARG A 71 -3.67 -12.81 -6.69
C ARG A 71 -3.19 -13.00 -5.25
N GLN A 72 -2.80 -14.22 -4.86
CA GLN A 72 -2.30 -14.52 -3.52
C GLN A 72 -1.05 -13.68 -3.16
N ASP A 73 -0.11 -13.55 -4.09
CA ASP A 73 1.09 -12.72 -3.88
C ASP A 73 0.75 -11.24 -3.69
N PHE A 74 -0.30 -10.75 -4.35
CA PHE A 74 -0.78 -9.37 -4.23
C PHE A 74 -1.59 -9.17 -2.94
N GLU A 75 -2.49 -10.09 -2.61
CA GLU A 75 -3.23 -10.15 -1.34
C GLU A 75 -2.28 -10.13 -0.16
N ALA A 76 -1.23 -10.95 -0.17
CA ALA A 76 -0.22 -10.98 0.89
C ALA A 76 0.53 -9.64 1.04
N LYS A 77 0.69 -8.86 -0.04
CA LYS A 77 1.31 -7.53 0.02
C LYS A 77 0.38 -6.46 0.60
N ILE A 78 -0.92 -6.59 0.38
CA ILE A 78 -1.92 -5.61 0.85
C ILE A 78 -2.53 -6.01 2.20
N ALA A 79 -2.38 -7.27 2.62
CA ALA A 79 -2.88 -7.81 3.87
C ALA A 79 -2.33 -7.00 5.05
N LEU A 80 -3.24 -6.38 5.79
CA LEU A 80 -2.96 -5.73 7.06
C LEU A 80 -2.68 -6.83 8.09
N ALA A 81 -1.64 -6.68 8.91
CA ALA A 81 -1.41 -7.64 10.00
C ALA A 81 -2.53 -7.51 11.06
N GLU A 82 -2.85 -8.58 11.79
CA GLU A 82 -3.92 -8.64 12.83
C GLU A 82 -3.86 -7.53 13.91
N GLY A 83 -2.76 -6.79 14.01
CA GLY A 83 -2.62 -5.62 14.90
C GLY A 83 -2.82 -4.24 14.23
N GLU A 84 -2.92 -4.17 12.90
CA GLU A 84 -3.14 -2.93 12.15
C GLU A 84 -4.63 -2.57 12.07
N GLU A 85 -5.54 -3.56 11.97
CA GLU A 85 -6.99 -3.38 11.78
C GLU A 85 -7.66 -2.66 12.96
N GLY A 86 -7.47 -3.15 14.19
CA GLY A 86 -8.08 -2.54 15.40
C GLY A 86 -7.55 -1.14 15.76
N ARG A 87 -6.52 -0.65 15.08
CA ARG A 87 -5.91 0.67 15.31
C ARG A 87 -6.20 1.68 14.20
N LEU A 88 -6.78 1.22 13.08
CA LEU A 88 -7.31 2.07 12.02
C LEU A 88 -8.70 2.63 12.36
N GLY A 89 -9.34 2.14 13.44
CA GLY A 89 -10.63 2.65 13.92
C GLY A 89 -11.79 2.40 12.96
N VAL A 90 -11.64 1.41 12.07
CA VAL A 90 -12.67 0.90 11.17
C VAL A 90 -13.39 -0.28 11.79
#